data_AF-A0A9W9AZF4-F1
#
_entry.id   AF-A0A9W9AZF4-F1
#
_cell.length_a   1.000
_cell.length_b   1.000
_cell.length_c   1.000
_cell.angle_alpha   90.00
_cell.angle_beta   90.00
_cell.angle_gamma   90.00
#
_symmetry.space_group_name_H-M   'P 1'
#
loop_
_entity.id
_entity.type
_entity.pdbx_description
1 polymer ?
#
loop_
_entity_poly.entity_id
_entity_poly.type
_entity_poly.pdbx_seq_one_letter_code
_entity_poly.pdbx_strand_id
1 'polypeptide(L)' 'PDTFHEISATVDLLPLQDTSPASPFTSIVFNINVSTLAHRDKNDKSACICITVGNPQGGELGLYEPKLLL' A
#
# COMPACT_ATOMS: atom_id res chain seq x y z
N PRO A 1 3.90 -16.76 -2.98
CA PRO A 1 5.31 -16.96 -2.58
C PRO A 1 6.23 -15.93 -3.24
N ASP A 2 6.08 -15.72 -4.54
CA ASP A 2 6.96 -14.84 -5.32
C ASP A 2 6.80 -13.37 -4.93
N THR A 3 5.56 -12.88 -4.79
CA THR A 3 5.26 -11.49 -4.40
C THR A 3 5.88 -11.09 -3.06
N PHE A 4 5.85 -11.97 -2.05
CA PHE A 4 6.46 -11.68 -0.76
C PHE A 4 7.98 -11.49 -0.90
N HIS A 5 8.65 -12.43 -1.57
CA HIS A 5 10.09 -12.34 -1.80
C HIS A 5 10.48 -11.10 -2.62
N GLU A 6 9.70 -10.74 -3.66
CA GLU A 6 9.96 -9.54 -4.47
C GLU A 6 9.89 -8.24 -3.66
N ILE A 7 8.90 -8.12 -2.77
CA ILE A 7 8.72 -6.93 -1.95
C ILE A 7 9.80 -6.89 -0.85
N SER A 8 10.06 -8.01 -0.16
CA SER A 8 11.11 -8.11 0.86
C SER A 8 12.49 -7.77 0.30
N ALA A 9 12.83 -8.25 -0.89
CA ALA A 9 14.11 -7.93 -1.54
C ALA A 9 14.28 -6.41 -1.79
N THR A 10 13.18 -5.65 -1.91
CA THR A 10 13.25 -4.20 -2.07
C THR A 10 13.56 -3.50 -0.74
N VAL A 11 13.08 -4.03 0.38
CA VAL A 11 13.41 -3.51 1.72
C VAL A 11 14.88 -3.74 2.05
N ASP A 12 15.44 -4.90 1.68
CA ASP A 12 16.85 -5.23 1.91
C ASP A 12 17.85 -4.30 1.15
N LEU A 13 17.37 -3.63 0.10
CA LEU A 13 18.16 -2.67 -0.68
C LEU A 13 18.10 -1.23 -0.11
N LEU A 14 17.30 -0.98 0.93
CA LEU A 14 17.22 0.35 1.52
C LEU A 14 18.58 0.74 2.12
N PRO A 15 18.98 2.01 1.97
CA PRO A 15 20.26 2.48 2.48
C PRO A 15 20.34 2.28 4.00
N LEU A 16 21.56 2.04 4.50
CA LEU A 16 21.89 1.82 5.93
C LEU A 16 21.56 0.44 6.52
N GLN A 17 21.10 -0.53 5.72
CA GLN A 17 20.69 -1.86 6.20
C GLN A 17 19.66 -1.81 7.33
N ASP A 18 18.88 -0.73 7.40
CA ASP A 18 17.85 -0.60 8.40
C ASP A 18 16.58 -1.32 7.94
N THR A 19 15.88 -1.94 8.89
CA THR A 19 14.65 -2.67 8.58
C THR A 19 13.48 -1.71 8.63
N SER A 20 12.71 -1.63 7.55
CA SER A 20 11.47 -0.86 7.55
C SER A 20 10.56 -1.30 8.71
N PRO A 21 10.00 -0.39 9.52
CA PRO A 21 8.99 -0.73 10.53
C PRO A 21 7.72 -1.30 9.91
N ALA A 22 7.58 -1.19 8.58
CA ALA A 22 6.50 -1.72 7.77
C ALA A 22 6.86 -3.03 7.07
N SER A 23 8.01 -3.65 7.37
CA SER A 23 8.50 -4.85 6.67
C SER A 23 7.39 -5.92 6.55
N PRO A 24 7.15 -6.47 5.35
CA PRO A 24 7.99 -6.43 4.15
C PRO A 24 7.81 -5.19 3.25
N PHE A 25 7.01 -4.19 3.62
CA PHE A 25 6.81 -2.96 2.84
C PHE A 25 7.88 -1.91 3.13
N THR A 26 8.12 -1.00 2.18
CA THR A 26 9.10 0.08 2.30
C THR A 26 8.60 1.26 3.15
N SER A 27 7.29 1.44 3.31
CA SER A 27 6.70 2.57 4.05
C SER A 27 5.28 2.27 4.52
N ILE A 28 4.76 3.13 5.41
CA ILE A 28 3.35 3.22 5.80
C ILE A 28 2.88 4.64 5.51
N VAL A 29 1.72 4.77 4.89
CA VAL A 29 1.06 6.06 4.65
C VAL A 29 -0.26 6.09 5.41
N PHE A 30 -0.47 7.15 6.20
CA PHE A 30 -1.73 7.38 6.91
C PHE A 30 -2.53 8.46 6.21
N ASN A 31 -3.66 8.07 5.62
CA ASN A 31 -4.58 9.03 5.00
C ASN A 31 -5.66 9.44 6.00
N ILE A 32 -5.64 10.70 6.41
CA ILE A 32 -6.63 11.28 7.33
C ILE A 32 -7.69 12.01 6.49
N ASN A 33 -8.97 11.78 6.78
CA ASN A 33 -10.11 12.35 6.03
C ASN A 33 -10.01 12.06 4.52
N VAL A 34 -9.84 10.78 4.18
CA VAL A 34 -9.66 10.31 2.80
C VAL A 34 -10.67 10.98 1.84
N SER A 35 -10.12 11.82 0.98
CA SER A 35 -10.72 12.29 -0.27
C SER A 35 -9.57 12.37 -1.27
N THR A 36 -9.10 11.19 -1.67
CA THR A 36 -7.98 11.06 -2.60
C THR A 36 -8.52 11.09 -4.03
N LEU A 37 -7.87 11.89 -4.88
CA LEU A 37 -8.10 11.79 -6.32
C LEU A 37 -7.67 10.40 -6.79
N ALA A 38 -8.48 9.78 -7.65
CA ALA A 38 -8.16 8.47 -8.21
C ALA A 38 -6.78 8.52 -8.89
N HIS A 39 -5.87 7.66 -8.43
CA HIS A 39 -4.51 7.57 -8.95
C HIS A 39 -4.01 6.13 -8.89
N ARG A 40 -2.86 5.91 -9.51
CA ARG A 40 -2.07 4.69 -9.37
C ARG A 40 -0.75 5.05 -8.72
N ASP A 41 -0.36 4.31 -7.70
CA ASP A 41 0.96 4.41 -7.09
C ASP A 41 2.01 3.85 -8.05
N LYS A 42 2.59 4.72 -8.86
CA LYS A 42 3.53 4.33 -9.93
C LYS A 42 4.81 3.67 -9.43
N ASN A 43 5.13 3.88 -8.15
CA ASN A 43 6.34 3.35 -7.52
C ASN A 43 6.10 2.03 -6.80
N ASP A 44 4.84 1.60 -6.66
CA ASP A 44 4.53 0.28 -6.13
C ASP A 44 4.88 -0.77 -7.19
N LYS A 45 5.61 -1.80 -6.77
CA LYS A 45 6.05 -2.87 -7.67
C LYS A 45 4.93 -3.87 -7.93
N SER A 46 4.60 -4.66 -6.90
CA SER A 46 3.80 -5.88 -7.06
C SER A 46 2.54 -5.88 -6.20
N ALA A 47 2.58 -5.30 -5.00
CA ALA A 47 1.41 -5.20 -4.12
C ALA A 47 1.57 -4.08 -3.07
N CYS A 48 0.43 -3.53 -2.66
CA CYS A 48 0.26 -2.69 -1.48
C CYS A 48 -0.93 -3.20 -0.65
N ILE A 49 -1.02 -2.78 0.60
CA ILE A 49 -2.15 -3.11 1.48
C ILE A 49 -2.82 -1.79 1.89
N CYS A 50 -4.12 -1.71 1.67
CA CYS A 50 -4.96 -0.63 2.17
C CYS A 50 -5.78 -1.16 3.35
N ILE A 51 -5.71 -0.48 4.49
CA ILE A 51 -6.46 -0.82 5.70
C ILE A 51 -7.32 0.37 6.08
N THR A 52 -8.63 0.16 6.20
CA THR A 52 -9.54 1.15 6.77
C THR A 52 -9.48 1.06 8.29
N VAL A 53 -9.17 2.17 8.94
CA VAL A 53 -9.15 2.26 10.41
C VAL A 53 -10.48 2.81 10.90
N GLY A 54 -11.14 2.08 11.79
CA GLY A 54 -12.45 2.43 12.34
C GLY A 54 -13.61 1.87 11.52
N ASN A 55 -14.79 2.48 11.64
CA ASN A 55 -16.01 2.07 10.93
C ASN A 55 -16.70 3.29 10.30
N PRO A 56 -16.07 3.93 9.29
CA PRO A 56 -16.67 5.07 8.61
C PRO A 56 -17.90 4.67 7.80
N GLN A 57 -18.79 5.64 7.53
CA GLN A 57 -19.88 5.46 6.58
C GLN A 57 -19.46 6.02 5.22
N GLY A 58 -19.49 5.17 4.18
CA GLY A 58 -18.98 5.47 2.85
C GLY A 58 -17.45 5.50 2.78
N GLY A 59 -16.92 5.97 1.65
CA GLY A 59 -15.47 6.06 1.43
C GLY A 59 -14.83 4.72 1.07
N GLU A 60 -15.59 3.89 0.35
CA GLU A 60 -15.21 2.59 -0.16
C GLU A 60 -13.92 2.68 -1.01
N LEU A 61 -13.11 1.61 -0.99
CA LEU A 61 -11.94 1.54 -1.84
C LEU A 61 -12.38 1.21 -3.27
N GLY A 62 -12.30 2.21 -4.15
CA GLY A 62 -12.65 2.07 -5.56
C GLY A 62 -11.48 1.58 -6.41
N LEU A 63 -11.63 0.40 -7.01
CA LEU A 63 -10.69 -0.14 -8.00
C LEU A 63 -11.22 0.11 -9.41
N TYR A 64 -10.64 1.12 -10.08
CA TYR A 64 -11.16 1.61 -11.37
C TYR A 64 -11.06 0.58 -12.51
N GLU A 65 -9.93 -0.09 -12.66
CA GLU A 65 -9.72 -1.08 -13.73
C GLU A 65 -10.65 -2.30 -13.60
N PRO A 66 -10.79 -2.95 -12.43
CA PRO A 66 -11.71 -4.07 -12.26
C PRO A 66 -13.18 -3.67 -12.04
N LYS A 67 -13.51 -2.37 -11.96
CA LYS A 67 -14.87 -1.86 -11.71
C LYS A 67 -15.47 -2.36 -10.38
N LEU A 68 -14.67 -2.34 -9.33
CA LEU A 68 -15.04 -2.86 -8.01
C LEU A 68 -15.01 -1.77 -6.94
N LEU A 69 -15.97 -1.81 -6.03
CA LEU A 69 -15.98 -1.05 -4.77
C LEU A 69 -15.86 -2.05 -3.61
N LEU A 70 -14.94 -1.80 -2.69
CA LEU A 70 -14.65 -2.61 -1.51
C LEU A 70 -15.00 -1.89 -0.21
#